data_AF-D7LIA8-F1
#
_entry.id   AF-D7LIA8-F1
#
_cell.length_a   1.000
_cell.length_b   1.000
_cell.length_c   1.000
_cell.angle_alpha   90.00
_cell.angle_beta   90.00
_cell.angle_gamma   90.00
#
_symmetry.space_group_name_H-M   'P 1'
#
loop_
_entity.id
_entity.type
_entity.pdbx_description
1 polymer ?
#
loop_
_entity_poly.entity_id
_entity_poly.type
_entity_poly.pdbx_seq_one_letter_code
_entity_poly.pdbx_strand_id
1 'polypeptide(L)'
;MRVLFLFVLVLQLSSKYESKLFSTEPFKISTRRNILSSTLHWYLGVWHHMFPQEVVWVANRDSPLSKPNGTLEILDNNLVLLDQHGTRVWWTNVTSTNLMKSLVTGELLDSGNFVLRYINNDDSARVLWQSFDFPTDVLPV
;
A
#
# COMPACT_ATOMS: atom_id res chain seq x y z
N MET A 1 -27.48 -24.84 -1.47
CA MET A 1 -26.74 -24.17 -2.56
C MET A 1 -25.56 -23.46 -1.93
N ARG A 2 -24.35 -24.02 -2.09
CA ARG A 2 -23.11 -23.45 -1.58
C ARG A 2 -22.60 -22.45 -2.59
N VAL A 3 -22.41 -21.21 -2.17
CA VAL A 3 -21.54 -20.27 -2.88
C VAL A 3 -20.47 -19.88 -1.87
N LEU A 4 -19.30 -20.49 -2.05
CA LEU A 4 -18.11 -20.23 -1.28
C LEU A 4 -17.39 -19.07 -1.97
N PHE A 5 -17.49 -17.86 -1.43
CA PHE A 5 -16.53 -16.80 -1.77
C PHE A 5 -15.53 -16.72 -0.62
N LEU A 6 -14.44 -17.45 -0.80
CA LEU A 6 -13.26 -17.36 0.05
C LEU A 6 -12.43 -16.16 -0.45
N PHE A 7 -12.73 -14.97 0.06
CA PHE A 7 -11.73 -13.90 0.13
C PHE A 7 -11.70 -13.43 1.57
N VAL A 8 -10.80 -14.06 2.33
CA VAL A 8 -10.42 -13.63 3.66
C VAL A 8 -9.68 -12.31 3.50
N LEU A 9 -10.44 -11.21 3.48
CA LEU A 9 -9.95 -9.93 3.96
C LEU A 9 -10.24 -9.96 5.46
N VAL A 10 -9.23 -10.30 6.28
CA VAL A 10 -9.35 -10.10 7.73
C VAL A 10 -9.38 -8.60 7.97
N LEU A 11 -10.58 -8.02 7.94
CA LEU A 11 -10.89 -6.81 8.67
C LEU A 11 -10.91 -7.20 10.14
N GLN A 12 -9.78 -7.09 10.83
CA GLN A 12 -9.80 -7.09 12.29
C GLN A 12 -10.13 -5.69 12.77
N LEU A 13 -11.36 -5.54 13.26
CA LEU A 13 -11.83 -4.41 14.05
C LEU A 13 -11.21 -4.48 15.46
N SER A 14 -10.60 -3.38 15.91
CA SER A 14 -10.69 -2.83 17.29
C SER A 14 -9.43 -2.04 17.66
N SER A 15 -9.53 -0.72 17.54
CA SER A 15 -8.95 0.29 18.44
C SER A 15 -9.35 1.66 17.92
N LYS A 16 -9.60 2.61 18.81
CA LYS A 16 -10.32 3.89 18.63
C LYS A 16 -9.73 4.90 17.62
N TYR A 17 -8.81 4.50 16.75
CA TYR A 17 -8.15 5.31 15.73
C TYR A 17 -7.81 4.43 14.50
N GLU A 18 -8.79 4.21 13.62
CA GLU A 18 -8.63 3.31 12.47
C GLU A 18 -8.00 4.02 11.26
N SER A 19 -6.82 3.57 10.85
CA SER A 19 -6.28 3.84 9.53
C SER A 19 -7.05 3.03 8.48
N LYS A 20 -7.74 3.71 7.56
CA LYS A 20 -8.53 3.08 6.49
C LYS A 20 -7.81 3.21 5.16
N LEU A 21 -7.74 2.12 4.38
CA LEU A 21 -7.27 2.10 3.00
C LEU A 21 -8.48 2.06 2.06
N PHE A 22 -8.58 3.03 1.16
CA PHE A 22 -9.60 3.09 0.12
C PHE A 22 -8.99 2.76 -1.24
N SER A 23 -9.68 1.95 -2.06
CA SER A 23 -9.32 1.66 -3.46
C SER A 23 -10.51 2.04 -4.34
N THR A 24 -10.30 2.91 -5.32
CA THR A 24 -11.31 3.32 -6.29
C THR A 24 -10.93 2.83 -7.69
N GLU A 25 -11.92 2.40 -8.48
CA GLU A 25 -11.70 2.10 -9.89
C GLU A 25 -11.29 3.39 -10.62
N PRO A 26 -10.30 3.33 -11.53
CA PRO A 26 -9.79 2.13 -12.19
C PRO A 26 -8.50 1.56 -11.58
N PHE A 27 -8.09 1.97 -10.37
CA PHE A 27 -6.79 1.59 -9.80
C PHE A 27 -6.92 0.65 -8.60
N LYS A 28 -5.94 -0.25 -8.44
CA LYS A 28 -5.91 -1.21 -7.34
C LYS A 28 -4.53 -1.39 -6.76
N ILE A 29 -4.46 -1.41 -5.42
CA ILE A 29 -3.29 -1.88 -4.69
C ILE A 29 -3.34 -3.41 -4.61
N SER A 30 -2.30 -4.08 -5.12
CA SER A 30 -2.18 -5.54 -5.01
C SER A 30 -0.73 -6.01 -5.13
N THR A 31 -0.45 -7.22 -4.64
CA THR A 31 0.82 -7.89 -4.92
C THR A 31 0.78 -8.55 -6.30
N ARG A 32 1.86 -8.40 -7.08
CA ARG A 32 2.02 -9.03 -8.40
C ARG A 32 3.41 -9.60 -8.58
N ARG A 33 3.49 -10.68 -9.34
CA ARG A 33 4.75 -11.32 -9.71
C ARG A 33 5.27 -10.74 -11.03
N ASN A 34 6.59 -10.56 -11.16
CA ASN A 34 7.20 -10.39 -12.47
C ASN A 34 7.26 -11.76 -13.18
N ILE A 35 6.48 -11.93 -14.25
CA ILE A 35 6.37 -13.18 -15.00
C ILE A 35 7.59 -13.41 -15.91
N LEU A 36 8.32 -12.33 -16.26
CA LEU A 36 9.51 -12.39 -17.10
C LEU A 36 10.76 -12.81 -16.32
N SER A 37 10.72 -12.74 -15.00
CA SER A 37 11.83 -13.13 -14.14
C SER A 37 11.75 -14.62 -13.78
N SER A 38 12.90 -15.31 -13.84
CA SER A 38 13.01 -16.72 -13.43
C SER A 38 12.97 -16.88 -11.91
N THR A 39 13.22 -15.79 -11.17
CA THR A 39 13.09 -15.74 -9.71
C THR A 39 11.64 -15.48 -9.29
N LEU A 40 11.25 -16.04 -8.15
CA LEU A 40 9.92 -15.84 -7.57
C LEU A 40 9.88 -14.57 -6.72
N HIS A 41 9.83 -13.42 -7.40
CA HIS A 41 9.73 -12.11 -6.76
C HIS A 41 8.32 -11.53 -6.87
N TRP A 42 7.82 -11.02 -5.74
CA TRP A 42 6.52 -10.41 -5.61
C TRP A 42 6.66 -8.95 -5.18
N TYR A 43 5.84 -8.11 -5.81
CA TYR A 43 5.90 -6.66 -5.66
C TYR A 43 4.51 -6.14 -5.30
N LEU A 44 4.44 -5.35 -4.24
CA LEU A 44 3.28 -4.53 -3.94
C LEU A 44 3.34 -3.28 -4.81
N GLY A 45 2.22 -2.99 -5.47
CA GLY A 45 2.12 -1.79 -6.30
C GLY A 45 0.69 -1.36 -6.54
N VAL A 46 0.57 -0.23 -7.22
CA VAL A 46 -0.68 0.29 -7.80
C VAL A 46 -0.70 -0.09 -9.27
N TRP A 47 -1.83 -0.65 -9.69
CA TRP A 47 -2.03 -1.14 -11.05
C TRP A 47 -3.35 -0.65 -11.60
N HIS A 48 -3.42 -0.45 -12.92
CA HIS A 48 -4.70 -0.22 -13.58
C HIS A 48 -5.49 -1.53 -13.69
N HIS A 49 -6.80 -1.47 -13.42
CA HIS A 49 -7.71 -2.61 -13.41
C HIS A 49 -7.91 -3.16 -14.82
N MET A 50 -8.21 -2.29 -15.79
CA MET A 50 -8.47 -2.69 -17.18
C MET A 50 -7.19 -2.89 -18.00
N PHE A 51 -6.06 -2.33 -17.54
CA PHE A 51 -4.77 -2.42 -18.23
C PHE A 51 -3.73 -2.96 -17.26
N PRO A 52 -3.73 -4.27 -16.98
CA PRO A 52 -2.85 -4.84 -15.96
C PRO A 52 -1.36 -4.69 -16.25
N GLN A 53 -0.98 -4.39 -17.50
CA GLN A 53 0.41 -4.14 -17.86
C GLN A 53 0.88 -2.72 -17.50
N GLU A 54 -0.05 -1.80 -17.22
CA GLU A 54 0.27 -0.45 -16.78
C GLU A 54 0.65 -0.46 -15.30
N VAL A 55 1.96 -0.30 -15.08
CA VAL A 55 2.55 -0.09 -13.76
C VAL A 55 2.39 1.38 -13.41
N VAL A 56 1.60 1.67 -12.37
CA VAL A 56 1.45 3.05 -11.89
C VAL A 56 2.53 3.36 -10.85
N TRP A 57 2.74 2.42 -9.93
CA TRP A 57 3.73 2.58 -8.86
C TRP A 57 4.08 1.23 -8.21
N VAL A 58 5.34 1.07 -7.77
CA VAL A 58 5.83 -0.13 -7.07
C VAL A 58 6.55 0.27 -5.79
N ALA A 59 6.09 -0.27 -4.65
CA ALA A 59 6.67 0.01 -3.33
C ALA A 59 8.06 -0.62 -3.18
N ASN A 60 8.10 -1.95 -3.15
CA ASN A 60 9.25 -2.74 -2.73
C ASN A 60 10.11 -3.19 -3.91
N ARG A 61 10.39 -2.27 -4.83
CA ARG A 61 11.18 -2.52 -6.06
C ARG A 61 12.56 -3.11 -5.75
N ASP A 62 13.23 -2.58 -4.73
CA ASP A 62 14.61 -2.97 -4.35
C ASP A 62 14.64 -4.14 -3.37
N SER A 63 13.49 -4.48 -2.76
CA SER A 63 13.37 -5.55 -1.76
C SER A 63 12.11 -6.39 -2.01
N PRO A 64 12.12 -7.23 -3.06
CA PRO A 64 10.96 -8.05 -3.42
C PRO A 64 10.56 -9.02 -2.32
N LEU A 65 9.26 -9.31 -2.23
CA LEU A 65 8.73 -10.37 -1.39
C LEU A 65 9.03 -11.73 -2.02
N SER A 66 9.39 -12.72 -1.20
CA SER A 66 9.63 -14.11 -1.63
C SER A 66 8.34 -14.91 -1.85
N LYS A 67 7.21 -14.42 -1.31
CA LYS A 67 5.87 -15.00 -1.43
C LYS A 67 4.85 -13.91 -1.76
N PRO A 68 3.68 -14.25 -2.34
CA PRO A 68 2.64 -13.26 -2.62
C PRO A 68 2.02 -12.64 -1.36
N ASN A 69 2.23 -13.27 -0.20
CA ASN A 69 1.69 -12.86 1.09
C ASN A 69 2.57 -11.77 1.70
N GLY A 70 2.07 -10.53 1.66
CA GLY A 70 2.61 -9.42 2.43
C GLY A 70 1.48 -8.59 3.02
N THR A 71 1.77 -7.90 4.12
CA THR A 71 0.81 -7.05 4.85
C THR A 71 1.22 -5.61 4.67
N LEU A 72 0.33 -4.78 4.12
CA LEU A 72 0.50 -3.32 4.11
C LEU A 72 -0.31 -2.73 5.26
N GLU A 73 0.35 -2.00 6.15
CA GLU A 73 -0.27 -1.36 7.31
C GLU A 73 0.34 0.01 7.60
N ILE A 74 -0.31 0.78 8.47
CA ILE A 74 0.22 2.05 8.97
C ILE A 74 0.81 1.81 10.36
N LEU A 75 2.12 2.00 10.50
CA LEU A 75 2.86 1.92 11.77
C LEU A 75 3.68 3.20 11.93
N ASP A 76 3.66 3.80 13.12
CA ASP A 76 4.46 4.99 13.44
C ASP A 76 4.37 6.09 12.36
N ASN A 77 3.15 6.38 11.90
CA ASN A 77 2.84 7.37 10.85
C ASN A 77 3.48 7.07 9.48
N ASN A 78 3.89 5.83 9.24
CA ASN A 78 4.46 5.36 7.99
C ASN A 78 3.57 4.27 7.41
N LEU A 79 3.46 4.22 6.08
CA LEU A 79 3.09 2.99 5.41
C LEU A 79 4.26 2.01 5.51
N VAL A 80 3.96 0.78 5.93
CA VAL A 80 4.93 -0.29 6.15
C VAL A 80 4.43 -1.55 5.45
N LEU A 81 5.29 -2.15 4.63
CA LEU A 81 5.07 -3.47 4.06
C LEU A 81 5.85 -4.52 4.86
N LEU A 82 5.13 -5.51 5.37
CA LEU A 82 5.68 -6.68 6.04
C LEU A 82 5.60 -7.91 5.15
N ASP A 83 6.58 -8.80 5.24
CA ASP A 83 6.53 -10.13 4.62
C ASP A 83 5.65 -11.11 5.41
N GLN A 84 5.58 -12.36 4.95
CA GLN A 84 4.80 -13.41 5.62
C GLN A 84 5.27 -13.76 7.05
N HIS A 85 6.44 -13.27 7.47
CA HIS A 85 7.02 -13.48 8.80
C HIS A 85 6.88 -12.23 9.68
N GLY A 86 6.25 -11.15 9.19
CA GLY A 86 6.18 -9.87 9.89
C GLY A 86 7.46 -9.04 9.77
N THR A 87 8.39 -9.42 8.88
CA THR A 87 9.64 -8.67 8.65
C THR A 87 9.34 -7.47 7.78
N ARG A 88 9.79 -6.28 8.20
CA ARG A 88 9.68 -5.05 7.41
C ARG A 88 10.54 -5.13 6.15
N VAL A 89 9.89 -5.06 4.98
CA VAL A 89 10.58 -5.08 3.67
C VAL A 89 10.60 -3.72 2.97
N TRP A 90 9.65 -2.83 3.28
CA TRP A 90 9.60 -1.48 2.69
C TRP A 90 8.79 -0.52 3.58
N TRP A 91 9.12 0.78 3.54
CA TRP A 91 8.36 1.83 4.23
C TRP A 91 8.57 3.24 3.60
N THR A 92 7.68 4.18 3.92
CA THR A 92 7.65 5.56 3.36
C THR A 92 8.66 6.55 3.97
N ASN A 93 9.35 6.16 5.04
CA ASN A 93 10.39 6.92 5.75
C ASN A 93 10.00 8.36 6.12
N VAL A 94 8.74 8.57 6.53
CA VAL A 94 8.23 9.83 7.09
C VAL A 94 8.82 10.05 8.48
N THR A 95 9.47 11.19 8.70
CA THR A 95 10.19 11.54 9.95
C THR A 95 9.44 12.52 10.85
N SER A 96 8.21 12.91 10.51
CA SER A 96 7.50 14.02 11.17
C SER A 96 7.18 13.70 12.65
N THR A 97 7.81 14.44 13.56
CA THR A 97 7.77 14.20 15.01
C THR A 97 6.52 14.77 15.71
N ASN A 98 5.72 15.61 15.04
CA ASN A 98 4.62 16.36 15.64
C ASN A 98 3.21 15.75 15.43
N LEU A 99 3.13 14.48 15.01
CA LEU A 99 1.88 13.82 14.63
C LEU A 99 1.26 12.94 15.72
N MET A 100 1.79 12.95 16.95
CA MET A 100 1.41 12.01 18.03
C MET A 100 -0.09 11.98 18.40
N LYS A 101 -0.93 12.88 17.88
CA LYS A 101 -2.39 12.90 18.11
C LYS A 101 -3.22 12.95 16.83
N SER A 102 -2.60 12.83 15.67
CA SER A 102 -3.28 12.95 14.38
C SER A 102 -3.72 11.59 13.86
N LEU A 103 -4.95 11.51 13.37
CA LEU A 103 -5.40 10.33 12.63
C LEU A 103 -4.64 10.28 11.30
N VAL A 104 -3.93 9.17 11.05
CA VAL A 104 -3.21 8.92 9.79
C VAL A 104 -3.98 7.92 8.94
N THR A 105 -4.19 8.25 7.67
CA THR A 105 -4.95 7.43 6.71
C THR A 105 -4.20 7.28 5.41
N GLY A 106 -4.37 6.14 4.74
CA GLY A 106 -3.84 5.90 3.39
C GLY A 106 -4.98 5.87 2.39
N GLU A 107 -4.85 6.55 1.26
CA GLU A 107 -5.91 6.70 0.28
C GLU A 107 -5.35 6.53 -1.13
N LEU A 108 -5.90 5.58 -1.90
CA LEU A 108 -5.65 5.52 -3.33
C LEU A 108 -6.67 6.44 -4.03
N LEU A 109 -6.16 7.47 -4.69
CA LEU A 109 -6.98 8.42 -5.43
C LEU A 109 -7.35 7.85 -6.82
N ASP A 110 -8.41 8.39 -7.42
CA ASP A 110 -8.86 8.06 -8.79
C ASP A 110 -7.79 8.35 -9.87
N SER A 111 -6.76 9.13 -9.53
CA SER A 111 -5.60 9.37 -10.38
C SER A 111 -4.56 8.24 -10.37
N GLY A 112 -4.69 7.28 -9.46
CA GLY A 112 -3.69 6.25 -9.19
C GLY A 112 -2.61 6.67 -8.19
N ASN A 113 -2.67 7.92 -7.69
CA ASN A 113 -1.76 8.38 -6.64
C ASN A 113 -2.18 7.78 -5.29
N PHE A 114 -1.27 7.06 -4.64
CA PHE A 114 -1.47 6.55 -3.29
C PHE A 114 -0.89 7.53 -2.29
N VAL A 115 -1.73 8.04 -1.40
CA VAL A 115 -1.40 9.17 -0.52
C VAL A 115 -1.56 8.76 0.94
N LEU A 116 -0.54 9.06 1.74
CA LEU A 116 -0.61 9.00 3.19
C LEU A 116 -0.93 10.40 3.71
N ARG A 117 -2.02 10.55 4.46
CA ARG A 117 -2.49 11.83 4.99
C ARG A 117 -2.61 11.77 6.50
N TYR A 118 -2.56 12.93 7.13
CA TYR A 118 -2.93 13.09 8.52
C TYR A 118 -3.99 14.18 8.68
N ILE A 119 -4.87 14.01 9.67
CA ILE A 119 -5.81 15.03 10.10
C ILE A 119 -5.20 15.75 11.30
N ASN A 120 -5.00 17.06 11.18
CA ASN A 120 -4.50 17.90 12.27
C ASN A 120 -5.65 18.34 13.21
N ASN A 121 -5.34 19.16 14.20
CA ASN A 121 -6.32 19.62 15.20
C ASN A 121 -7.40 20.57 14.65
N ASP A 122 -7.23 21.11 13.44
CA ASP A 122 -8.21 22.00 12.79
C ASP A 122 -9.09 21.24 11.77
N ASP A 123 -9.08 19.90 11.83
CA ASP A 123 -9.76 18.98 10.93
C ASP A 123 -9.31 19.09 9.45
N SER A 124 -8.20 19.78 9.15
CA SER A 124 -7.61 19.77 7.81
C SER A 124 -6.76 18.52 7.56
N ALA A 125 -7.01 17.90 6.41
CA ALA A 125 -6.20 16.81 5.91
C ALA A 125 -4.94 17.35 5.22
N ARG A 126 -3.77 16.87 5.64
CA ARG A 126 -2.47 17.23 5.07
C ARG A 126 -1.73 15.99 4.59
N VAL A 127 -1.01 16.12 3.47
CA VAL A 127 -0.26 15.02 2.86
C VAL A 127 1.07 14.84 3.60
N LEU A 128 1.37 13.60 4.02
CA LEU A 128 2.66 13.18 4.59
C LEU A 128 3.59 12.60 3.53
N TRP A 129 3.01 11.83 2.60
CA TRP A 129 3.72 11.11 1.56
C TRP A 129 2.75 10.82 0.42
N GLN A 130 3.26 10.76 -0.81
CA GLN A 130 2.49 10.36 -1.98
C GLN A 130 3.35 9.57 -2.97
N SER A 131 2.76 8.58 -3.64
CA SER A 131 3.48 7.69 -4.54
C SER A 131 4.06 8.39 -5.76
N PHE A 132 3.41 9.47 -6.22
CA PHE A 132 3.87 10.22 -7.39
C PHE A 132 5.18 10.99 -7.17
N ASP A 133 5.58 11.23 -5.92
CA ASP A 133 6.91 11.79 -5.61
C ASP A 133 8.02 10.74 -5.76
N PHE A 134 7.65 9.46 -5.89
CA PHE A 134 8.55 8.30 -5.99
C PHE A 134 8.17 7.43 -7.20
N PRO A 135 8.25 7.97 -8.44
CA PRO A 135 7.79 7.28 -9.64
C PRO A 135 8.59 5.99 -9.90
N THR A 136 7.92 5.01 -10.51
CA THR A 136 8.55 3.76 -10.95
C THR A 136 8.11 3.44 -12.37
N ASP A 137 9.06 3.36 -13.30
CA ASP A 137 8.73 3.26 -14.73
C ASP A 137 8.44 1.83 -15.19
N VAL A 138 8.93 0.80 -14.47
CA VAL A 138 8.76 -0.62 -14.81
C VAL A 138 8.99 -1.53 -13.60
N LEU A 139 8.41 -2.74 -13.63
CA LEU A 139 8.80 -3.82 -12.72
C LEU A 139 10.28 -4.18 -12.95
N PRO A 140 11.10 -4.37 -11.89
CA PRO A 140 12.50 -4.79 -12.03
C PRO A 140 12.58 -6.16 -12.73
N VAL A 141 13.48 -6.28 -13.72
CA VAL A 141 13.81 -7.54 -14.43
C VAL A 141 14.53 -8.53 -13.54
#